data_AF-A0AA40NKN8-F1
#
_entry.id   AF-A0AA40NKN8-F1
#
_cell.length_a   1.000
_cell.length_b   1.000
_cell.length_c   1.000
_cell.angle_alpha   90.00
_cell.angle_beta   90.00
_cell.angle_gamma   90.00
#
_symmetry.space_group_name_H-M   'P 1'
#
loop_
_entity.id
_entity.type
_entity.pdbx_description
1 polymer ?
#
loop_
_entity_poly.entity_id
_entity_poly.type
_entity_poly.pdbx_seq_one_letter_code
_entity_poly.pdbx_strand_id
1 'polypeptide(L)'
;MPVVDAREHGKLIRQFLKNVREIQELGLIEDIEHQTLSEIQSSLIKMSSPGAGYKHTCPRHGSPWEEAEIQHLIEQAGSSSFDVGSFASEYQRRPESVIKYMKKLGLTK
;
A
#
# COMPACT_ATOMS: atom_id res chain seq x y z
N MET A 1 -18.96 -23.48 -23.18
CA MET A 1 -18.33 -22.26 -22.62
C MET A 1 -18.79 -21.09 -23.49
N PRO A 2 -19.30 -19.98 -22.92
CA PRO A 2 -19.66 -18.83 -23.73
C PRO A 2 -18.40 -18.33 -24.44
N VAL A 3 -18.49 -18.13 -25.75
CA VAL A 3 -17.41 -17.54 -26.55
C VAL A 3 -17.44 -16.05 -26.26
N VAL A 4 -16.54 -15.58 -25.40
CA VAL A 4 -16.37 -14.16 -25.11
C VAL A 4 -15.80 -13.49 -26.35
N ASP A 5 -16.51 -12.54 -26.95
CA ASP A 5 -15.98 -11.77 -28.08
C ASP A 5 -14.92 -10.80 -27.56
N ALA A 6 -13.65 -11.12 -27.81
CA ALA A 6 -12.52 -10.29 -27.42
C ALA A 6 -12.61 -8.84 -27.98
N ARG A 7 -13.40 -8.61 -29.05
CA ARG A 7 -13.65 -7.28 -29.62
C ARG A 7 -14.38 -6.36 -28.63
N GLU A 8 -15.29 -6.89 -27.82
CA GLU A 8 -15.99 -6.12 -26.77
C GLU A 8 -15.03 -5.66 -25.67
N HIS A 9 -13.90 -6.35 -25.50
CA HIS A 9 -12.88 -6.04 -24.49
C HIS A 9 -11.62 -5.39 -25.07
N GLY A 10 -11.64 -4.95 -26.33
CA GLY A 10 -10.46 -4.43 -27.02
C GLY A 10 -9.75 -3.28 -26.30
N LYS A 11 -10.48 -2.45 -25.54
CA LYS A 11 -9.89 -1.39 -24.70
C LYS A 11 -9.01 -1.97 -23.57
N LEU A 12 -9.50 -2.99 -22.87
CA LEU A 12 -8.76 -3.65 -21.78
C LEU A 12 -7.51 -4.33 -22.31
N ILE A 13 -7.64 -5.02 -23.45
CA ILE A 13 -6.51 -5.69 -24.12
C ILE A 13 -5.44 -4.67 -24.51
N ARG A 14 -5.80 -3.56 -25.16
CA ARG A 14 -4.83 -2.51 -25.53
C ARG A 14 -4.15 -1.89 -24.30
N GLN A 15 -4.89 -1.66 -23.23
CA GLN A 15 -4.32 -1.11 -22.00
C GLN A 15 -3.33 -2.08 -21.35
N PHE A 16 -3.67 -3.37 -21.30
CA PHE A 16 -2.77 -4.41 -20.80
C PHE A 16 -1.46 -4.45 -21.61
N LEU A 17 -1.55 -4.51 -22.94
CA LEU A 17 -0.38 -4.54 -23.81
C LEU A 17 0.50 -3.29 -23.66
N LYS A 18 -0.12 -2.11 -23.53
CA LYS A 18 0.61 -0.86 -23.27
C LYS A 18 1.40 -0.94 -21.96
N ASN A 19 0.75 -1.35 -20.87
CA ASN A 19 1.39 -1.42 -19.56
C ASN A 19 2.52 -2.46 -19.52
N VAL A 20 2.38 -3.60 -20.19
CA VAL A 20 3.45 -4.61 -20.29
C VAL A 20 4.68 -4.03 -20.98
N ARG A 21 4.50 -3.29 -22.09
CA ARG A 21 5.61 -2.62 -22.77
C ARG A 21 6.30 -1.59 -21.87
N GLU A 22 5.54 -0.77 -21.15
CA GLU A 22 6.12 0.20 -20.20
C GLU A 22 6.94 -0.50 -19.09
N ILE A 23 6.45 -1.61 -18.54
CA ILE A 23 7.18 -2.40 -17.54
C ILE A 23 8.49 -2.97 -18.11
N GLN A 24 8.45 -3.44 -19.36
CA GLN A 24 9.63 -3.93 -20.08
C GLN A 24 10.66 -2.83 -20.32
N GLU A 25 10.22 -1.63 -20.75
CA GLU A 25 11.09 -0.46 -20.95
C GLU A 25 11.74 0.01 -19.65
N LEU A 26 11.05 -0.11 -18.52
CA LEU A 26 11.59 0.21 -17.20
C LEU A 26 12.59 -0.84 -16.68
N GLY A 27 12.73 -1.99 -17.34
CA GLY A 27 13.63 -3.06 -16.91
C GLY A 27 13.28 -3.64 -15.54
N LEU A 28 12.02 -3.54 -15.10
CA LEU A 28 11.58 -3.99 -13.77
C LEU A 28 11.57 -5.51 -13.64
N ILE A 29 11.44 -6.23 -14.76
CA ILE A 29 11.44 -7.68 -14.81
C ILE A 29 12.47 -8.11 -15.85
N GLU A 30 13.52 -8.76 -15.38
CA GLU A 30 14.50 -9.39 -16.25
C GLU A 30 13.83 -10.49 -17.06
N ASP A 31 14.14 -10.54 -18.35
CA ASP A 31 13.73 -11.64 -19.23
C ASP A 31 12.21 -11.83 -19.32
N ILE A 32 11.45 -10.72 -19.32
CA ILE A 32 9.97 -10.71 -19.30
C ILE A 32 9.34 -11.55 -20.43
N GLU A 33 10.01 -11.70 -21.56
CA GLU A 33 9.55 -12.46 -22.72
C GLU A 33 9.55 -13.98 -22.48
N HIS A 34 10.33 -14.45 -21.51
CA HIS A 34 10.50 -15.86 -21.17
C HIS A 34 9.80 -16.27 -19.85
N GLN A 35 9.23 -15.31 -19.13
CA GLN A 35 8.46 -15.57 -17.91
C GLN A 35 6.98 -15.82 -18.21
N THR A 36 6.35 -16.70 -17.44
CA THR A 36 4.90 -16.89 -17.47
C THR A 36 4.19 -15.67 -16.87
N LEU A 37 2.92 -15.44 -17.28
CA LEU A 37 2.11 -14.36 -16.71
C LEU A 37 1.98 -14.47 -15.17
N SER A 38 1.94 -15.68 -14.63
CA SER A 38 1.86 -15.92 -13.18
C SER A 38 3.15 -15.50 -12.45
N GLU A 39 4.31 -15.79 -13.04
CA GLU A 39 5.61 -15.37 -12.52
C GLU A 39 5.76 -13.86 -12.57
N ILE A 40 5.40 -13.24 -13.70
CA ILE A 40 5.37 -11.78 -13.89
C ILE A 40 4.48 -11.14 -12.82
N GLN A 41 3.25 -11.64 -12.63
CA GLN A 41 2.34 -11.14 -11.60
C GLN A 41 2.94 -11.27 -10.20
N SER A 42 3.54 -12.42 -9.88
CA SER A 42 4.15 -12.66 -8.57
C SER A 42 5.31 -11.71 -8.30
N SER A 43 6.18 -11.49 -9.30
CA SER A 43 7.31 -10.56 -9.23
C SER A 43 6.82 -9.12 -9.08
N LEU A 44 5.86 -8.70 -9.89
CA LEU A 44 5.25 -7.37 -9.79
C LEU A 44 4.55 -7.17 -8.44
N ILE A 45 3.86 -8.17 -7.88
CA ILE A 45 3.26 -8.08 -6.55
C ILE A 45 4.34 -7.89 -5.47
N LYS A 46 5.46 -8.62 -5.54
CA LYS A 46 6.59 -8.44 -4.61
C LYS A 46 7.20 -7.04 -4.70
N MET A 47 7.38 -6.52 -5.91
CA MET A 47 7.95 -5.18 -6.15
C MET A 47 6.97 -4.05 -5.80
N SER A 48 5.69 -4.23 -6.11
CA SER A 48 4.66 -3.21 -5.97
C SER A 48 4.07 -3.13 -4.58
N SER A 49 4.29 -4.12 -3.71
CA SER A 49 3.69 -4.18 -2.37
C SER A 49 4.11 -3.01 -1.49
N PRO A 50 3.25 -1.98 -1.28
CA PRO A 50 3.45 -0.93 -0.30
C PRO A 50 2.78 -1.37 1.02
N GLY A 51 2.97 -2.63 1.40
CA GLY A 51 2.18 -3.27 2.47
C GLY A 51 2.85 -4.48 3.13
N ALA A 52 3.61 -5.29 2.38
CA ALA A 52 4.38 -6.39 2.95
C ALA A 52 5.62 -5.89 3.72
N GLY A 53 6.28 -4.83 3.23
CA GLY A 53 7.44 -4.23 3.91
C GLY A 53 7.09 -3.57 5.25
N TYR A 54 5.89 -3.01 5.39
CA TYR A 54 5.50 -2.33 6.62
C TYR A 54 5.16 -3.27 7.77
N LYS A 55 4.78 -4.53 7.54
CA LYS A 55 4.55 -5.44 8.69
C LYS A 55 5.85 -5.80 9.41
N HIS A 56 6.99 -5.72 8.74
CA HIS A 56 8.29 -5.93 9.36
C HIS A 56 8.70 -4.77 10.28
N THR A 57 8.42 -3.52 9.89
CA THR A 57 8.80 -2.31 10.65
C THR A 57 7.67 -1.74 11.52
N CYS A 58 6.42 -1.97 11.13
CA CYS A 58 5.19 -1.52 11.77
C CYS A 58 4.18 -2.70 11.83
N PRO A 59 4.38 -3.67 12.73
CA PRO A 59 3.54 -4.87 12.85
C PRO A 59 2.02 -4.63 12.89
N ARG A 60 1.58 -3.48 13.42
CA ARG A 60 0.15 -3.11 13.53
C ARG A 60 -0.37 -2.30 12.33
N HIS A 61 0.33 -2.33 11.20
CA HIS A 61 -0.15 -1.72 9.96
C HIS A 61 -1.46 -2.38 9.49
N GLY A 62 -2.53 -1.59 9.41
CA GLY A 62 -3.87 -2.05 9.01
C GLY A 62 -4.72 -2.66 10.13
N SER A 63 -4.15 -2.87 11.33
CA SER A 63 -4.91 -3.38 12.48
C SER A 63 -5.91 -2.34 13.00
N PRO A 64 -7.02 -2.76 13.66
CA PRO A 64 -7.92 -1.85 14.36
C PRO A 64 -7.20 -1.00 15.41
N TRP A 65 -7.71 0.21 15.66
CA TRP A 65 -7.27 1.09 16.73
C TRP A 65 -7.90 0.65 18.05
N GLU A 66 -7.09 0.53 19.08
CA GLU A 66 -7.58 0.18 20.42
C GLU A 66 -8.04 1.42 21.16
N GLU A 67 -9.07 1.30 21.99
CA GLU A 67 -9.66 2.45 22.70
C GLU A 67 -8.62 3.19 23.55
N ALA A 68 -7.74 2.45 24.25
CA ALA A 68 -6.66 3.03 25.05
C ALA A 68 -5.61 3.77 24.20
N GLU A 69 -5.28 3.26 23.01
CA GLU A 69 -4.39 3.92 22.05
C GLU A 69 -5.01 5.22 21.52
N ILE A 70 -6.32 5.21 21.24
CA ILE A 70 -7.06 6.39 20.77
C ILE A 70 -7.08 7.46 21.86
N GLN A 71 -7.39 7.09 23.10
CA GLN A 71 -7.44 8.01 24.22
C GLN A 71 -6.08 8.64 24.49
N HIS A 72 -5.01 7.84 24.47
CA HIS A 72 -3.64 8.33 24.63
C HIS A 72 -3.23 9.28 23.49
N LEU A 73 -3.62 8.98 22.24
CA LEU A 73 -3.38 9.87 21.10
C LEU A 73 -4.08 11.22 21.26
N ILE A 74 -5.32 11.24 21.75
CA ILE A 74 -6.10 12.46 21.98
C ILE A 74 -5.43 13.32 23.07
N GLU A 75 -5.04 12.71 24.18
CA GLU A 75 -4.39 13.40 25.30
C GLU A 75 -3.06 14.03 24.90
N GLN A 76 -2.25 13.30 24.14
CA GLN A 76 -0.95 13.80 23.73
C GLN A 76 -0.99 14.80 22.58
N ALA A 77 -1.95 14.68 21.64
CA ALA A 77 -2.04 15.56 20.47
C ALA A 77 -2.24 17.04 20.81
N GLY A 78 -2.77 17.35 22.01
CA GLY A 78 -2.90 18.73 22.52
C GLY A 78 -1.60 19.33 23.04
N SER A 79 -0.54 18.54 23.21
CA SER A 79 0.77 19.02 23.66
C SER A 79 1.60 19.58 22.50
N SER A 80 2.28 20.70 22.72
CA SER A 80 3.28 21.23 21.78
C SER A 80 4.49 20.31 21.57
N SER A 81 4.61 19.26 22.39
CA SER A 81 5.70 18.27 22.35
C SER A 81 5.31 16.95 21.69
N PHE A 82 4.12 16.84 21.08
CA PHE A 82 3.70 15.58 20.49
C PHE A 82 4.60 15.18 19.31
N ASP A 83 5.25 14.02 19.44
CA ASP A 83 6.04 13.43 18.37
C ASP A 83 5.33 12.21 17.77
N VAL A 84 4.88 12.37 16.53
CA VAL A 84 4.24 11.33 15.73
C VAL A 84 5.15 10.10 15.59
N GLY A 85 6.47 10.31 15.46
CA GLY A 85 7.43 9.22 15.28
C GLY A 85 7.48 8.31 16.50
N SER A 86 7.64 8.90 17.68
CA SER A 86 7.66 8.20 18.97
C SER A 86 6.36 7.46 19.24
N PHE A 87 5.21 8.12 19.06
CA PHE A 87 3.90 7.49 19.22
C PHE A 87 3.72 6.31 18.26
N ALA A 88 4.07 6.49 16.99
CA ALA A 88 3.97 5.44 15.99
C ALA A 88 4.84 4.23 16.33
N SER A 89 6.06 4.45 16.82
CA SER A 89 6.96 3.39 17.25
C SER A 89 6.42 2.63 18.45
N GLU A 90 5.91 3.33 19.48
CA GLU A 90 5.32 2.73 20.69
C GLU A 90 4.17 1.79 20.35
N TYR A 91 3.26 2.24 19.50
CA TYR A 91 2.09 1.47 19.07
C TYR A 91 2.33 0.61 17.82
N GLN A 92 3.58 0.49 17.38
CA GLN A 92 3.96 -0.31 16.21
C GLN A 92 3.16 0.05 14.94
N ARG A 93 2.75 1.32 14.86
CA ARG A 93 2.02 1.92 13.74
C ARG A 93 3.00 2.54 12.76
N ARG A 94 2.47 2.83 11.58
CA ARG A 94 3.15 3.68 10.61
C ARG A 94 2.87 5.15 10.96
N PRO A 95 3.87 6.06 10.99
CA PRO A 95 3.66 7.48 11.26
C PRO A 95 2.56 8.11 10.40
N GLU A 96 2.51 7.78 9.12
CA GLU A 96 1.48 8.29 8.20
C GLU A 96 0.08 7.78 8.53
N SER A 97 -0.04 6.57 9.11
CA SER A 97 -1.32 6.08 9.62
C SER A 97 -1.77 6.87 10.84
N VAL A 98 -0.84 7.24 11.73
CA VAL A 98 -1.13 8.09 12.90
C VAL A 98 -1.61 9.47 12.44
N ILE A 99 -0.87 10.13 11.54
CA ILE A 99 -1.26 11.44 10.98
C ILE A 99 -2.65 11.37 10.33
N LYS A 100 -2.89 10.34 9.51
CA LYS A 100 -4.20 10.15 8.86
C LYS A 100 -5.31 9.97 9.88
N TYR A 101 -5.05 9.26 10.98
CA TYR A 101 -6.03 9.06 12.03
C TYR A 101 -6.26 10.32 12.87
N MET A 102 -5.21 11.08 13.18
CA MET A 102 -5.33 12.39 13.85
C MET A 102 -6.20 13.36 13.04
N LYS A 103 -6.03 13.40 11.71
CA LYS A 103 -6.92 14.19 10.83
C LYS A 103 -8.36 13.71 10.89
N LYS A 104 -8.59 12.40 10.90
CA LYS A 104 -9.93 11.81 11.06
C LYS A 104 -10.58 12.21 12.39
N LEU A 105 -9.79 12.31 13.46
CA LEU A 105 -10.22 12.75 14.79
C LEU A 105 -10.31 14.28 14.93
N GLY A 106 -9.94 15.05 13.91
CA GLY A 106 -9.95 16.52 13.96
C GLY A 106 -8.83 17.13 14.83
N LEU A 107 -7.80 16.35 15.16
CA LEU A 107 -6.69 16.78 16.04
C LEU A 107 -5.63 17.60 15.29
N THR A 108 -5.59 17.51 13.96
CA THR A 108 -4.64 18.24 13.10
C THR A 108 -5.33 18.67 11.81
N LYS A 109 -4.84 19.75 11.17
CA LYS A 109 -5.30 20.23 9.86
C LYS A 109 -4.70 19.40 8.71
#